data_AF-W2D1N3-F1
#
_entry.id   AF-W2D1N3-F1
#
_cell.length_a   1.000
_cell.length_b   1.000
_cell.length_c   1.000
_cell.angle_alpha   90.00
_cell.angle_beta   90.00
_cell.angle_gamma   90.00
#
_symmetry.space_group_name_H-M   'P 1'
#
loop_
_entity.id
_entity.type
_entity.pdbx_description
1 polymer ?
#
loop_
_entity_poly.entity_id
_entity_poly.type
_entity_poly.pdbx_seq_one_letter_code
_entity_poly.pdbx_strand_id
1 'polypeptide(L)' 'AQEKGYYVTLLYFWLNTPDLAVERVRNRVASGGHNVTESTVRRRYTAGIQNLFQLYIPICDYWMITDNSLSPMEVIAKG' A
#
# COMPACT_ATOMS: atom_id res chain seq x y z
N ALA A 1 -12.10 16.54 3.50
CA ALA A 1 -10.90 17.05 4.20
C ALA A 1 -10.49 18.39 3.61
N GLN A 2 -10.25 18.46 2.30
CA GLN A 2 -9.92 19.69 1.58
C GLN A 2 -10.97 20.80 1.74
N GLU A 3 -12.27 20.48 1.69
CA GLU A 3 -13.34 21.46 1.98
C GLU A 3 -13.25 22.10 3.38
N LYS A 4 -12.54 21.45 4.32
CA LYS A 4 -12.27 21.96 5.66
C LYS A 4 -10.88 22.61 5.78
N GLY A 5 -10.19 22.85 4.66
CA GLY A 5 -8.87 23.49 4.60
C GLY A 5 -7.67 22.57 4.85
N TYR A 6 -7.85 21.23 4.84
CA TYR A 6 -6.73 20.30 5.01
C TYR A 6 -5.99 20.04 3.70
N TYR A 7 -4.66 19.96 3.79
CA TYR A 7 -3.80 19.39 2.75
C TYR A 7 -3.70 17.87 2.92
N VAL A 8 -4.05 17.12 1.89
CA VAL A 8 -4.13 15.65 1.90
C VAL A 8 -2.92 15.07 1.18
N THR A 9 -2.07 14.38 1.94
CA THR A 9 -0.92 13.63 1.42
C THR A 9 -1.20 12.13 1.45
N LEU A 10 -1.02 11.46 0.30
CA LEU A 10 -1.04 10.01 0.18
C LEU A 10 0.38 9.44 0.26
N LEU A 11 0.62 8.53 1.20
CA LEU A 11 1.80 7.68 1.23
C LEU A 11 1.39 6.25 0.87
N TYR A 12 1.79 5.78 -0.30
CA TYR A 12 1.44 4.45 -0.78
C TYR A 12 2.66 3.53 -0.76
N PHE A 13 2.62 2.52 0.12
CA PHE A 13 3.64 1.48 0.18
C PHE A 13 3.16 0.24 -0.55
N TRP A 14 3.91 -0.15 -1.57
CA TRP A 14 3.62 -1.35 -2.36
C TRP A 14 4.79 -2.33 -2.29
N LEU A 15 4.56 -3.53 -2.82
CA LEU A 15 5.54 -4.59 -2.92
C LEU A 15 5.58 -5.05 -4.38
N ASN A 16 6.67 -5.67 -4.80
CA ASN A 16 6.87 -6.14 -6.17
C ASN A 16 6.03 -7.39 -6.47
N THR A 17 5.67 -8.18 -5.45
CA THR A 17 4.84 -9.37 -5.62
C THR A 17 3.79 -9.54 -4.52
N PRO A 18 2.63 -10.16 -4.84
CA PRO A 18 1.65 -10.54 -3.83
C PRO A 18 2.17 -11.64 -2.89
N ASP A 19 3.11 -12.47 -3.33
CA ASP A 19 3.73 -13.51 -2.50
C ASP A 19 4.52 -12.90 -1.34
N LEU A 20 5.21 -11.78 -1.57
CA LEU A 20 5.89 -11.05 -0.51
C LEU A 20 4.88 -10.49 0.52
N ALA A 21 3.70 -10.07 0.09
CA ALA A 21 2.63 -9.65 1.00
C ALA A 21 2.13 -10.83 1.87
N VAL A 22 1.96 -12.01 1.26
CA VAL A 22 1.57 -13.24 1.97
C VAL A 22 2.64 -13.65 2.97
N GLU A 23 3.92 -13.61 2.58
CA GLU A 23 5.06 -13.89 3.46
C GLU A 23 5.07 -12.96 4.68
N ARG A 24 4.86 -11.66 4.46
CA ARG A 24 4.80 -10.67 5.56
C ARG A 24 3.63 -10.93 6.51
N VAL A 25 2.48 -11.38 6.01
CA VAL A 25 1.36 -11.81 6.88
C VAL A 25 1.77 -13.04 7.68
N ARG A 26 2.40 -14.04 7.06
CA ARG A 26 2.86 -15.26 7.76
C ARG A 26 3.84 -14.92 8.88
N ASN A 27 4.84 -14.09 8.59
CA ASN A 27 5.81 -13.62 9.58
C ASN A 27 5.15 -12.86 10.73
N ARG A 28 4.20 -11.95 10.42
CA ARG A 28 3.43 -11.23 11.45
C ARG A 28 2.65 -12.20 12.36
N VAL A 29 2.00 -13.21 11.78
CA VAL A 29 1.24 -14.21 12.56
C VAL A 29 2.18 -15.04 13.43
N ALA A 30 3.34 -15.46 12.92
CA ALA A 30 4.36 -16.15 13.71
C ALA A 30 4.86 -15.31 14.89
N SER A 31 4.90 -13.98 14.74
CA SER A 31 5.19 -13.02 15.82
C SER A 31 3.99 -12.65 16.69
N GLY A 32 2.86 -13.38 16.61
CA GLY A 32 1.67 -13.19 17.45
C GLY A 32 0.66 -12.16 16.95
N GLY A 33 0.80 -11.66 15.72
CA GLY A 33 -0.14 -10.68 15.14
C GLY A 33 -1.37 -11.32 14.45
N HIS A 34 -2.26 -10.45 13.97
CA HIS A 34 -3.52 -10.88 13.33
C HIS A 34 -3.31 -11.58 11.97
N ASN A 35 -4.07 -12.62 11.69
CA ASN A 35 -4.04 -13.34 10.42
C ASN A 35 -4.97 -12.71 9.37
N VAL A 36 -4.57 -12.75 8.10
CA VAL A 36 -5.42 -12.42 6.96
C VAL A 36 -5.29 -13.55 5.95
N THR A 37 -6.39 -14.08 5.45
CA THR A 37 -6.34 -15.20 4.50
C THR A 37 -5.59 -14.81 3.24
N GLU A 38 -4.83 -15.75 2.69
CA GLU A 38 -4.05 -15.53 1.46
C GLU A 38 -4.93 -15.04 0.30
N SER A 39 -6.12 -15.62 0.12
CA SER A 39 -7.09 -15.17 -0.88
C SER A 39 -7.47 -13.70 -0.71
N THR A 40 -7.63 -13.23 0.53
CA THR A 40 -7.90 -11.83 0.83
C THR A 40 -6.69 -10.95 0.52
N VAL A 41 -5.49 -11.39 0.88
CA VAL A 41 -4.24 -10.67 0.57
C VAL A 41 -4.08 -10.48 -0.93
N ARG A 42 -4.17 -11.55 -1.72
CA ARG A 42 -4.02 -11.51 -3.18
C ARG A 42 -5.08 -10.63 -3.85
N ARG A 43 -6.35 -10.77 -3.47
CA ARG A 43 -7.43 -9.92 -4.00
C ARG A 43 -7.19 -8.44 -3.69
N ARG A 44 -6.78 -8.12 -2.45
CA ARG A 44 -6.52 -6.74 -2.02
C ARG A 44 -5.28 -6.15 -2.67
N TYR A 45 -4.27 -6.96 -2.97
CA TYR A 45 -3.07 -6.52 -3.68
C TYR A 45 -3.44 -5.93 -5.04
N THR A 46 -4.18 -6.68 -5.86
CA THR A 46 -4.61 -6.22 -7.20
C THR A 46 -5.57 -5.04 -7.11
N ALA A 47 -6.59 -5.11 -6.26
CA ALA A 47 -7.56 -4.03 -6.09
C ALA A 47 -6.89 -2.75 -5.55
N GLY A 48 -5.89 -2.88 -4.69
CA GLY A 48 -5.14 -1.76 -4.14
C GLY A 48 -4.40 -0.97 -5.21
N ILE A 49 -3.80 -1.64 -6.20
CA ILE A 49 -3.11 -0.98 -7.33
C ILE A 49 -4.13 -0.27 -8.23
N GLN A 50 -5.26 -0.91 -8.52
CA GLN A 50 -6.33 -0.28 -9.31
C GLN A 50 -6.88 0.97 -8.61
N ASN A 51 -7.15 0.87 -7.31
CA ASN A 51 -7.66 1.98 -6.51
C ASN A 51 -6.64 3.12 -6.38
N LEU A 52 -5.34 2.82 -6.35
CA LEU A 52 -4.30 3.85 -6.31
C LEU A 52 -4.49 4.86 -7.45
N PHE A 53 -4.60 4.36 -8.69
CA PHE A 53 -4.73 5.20 -9.87
C PHE A 53 -6.14 5.78 -10.05
N GLN A 54 -7.18 5.00 -9.75
CA GLN A 54 -8.56 5.40 -10.06
C GLN A 54 -9.21 6.24 -8.97
N LEU A 55 -8.84 6.01 -7.70
CA LEU A 55 -9.55 6.58 -6.56
C LEU A 55 -8.67 7.45 -5.67
N TYR A 56 -7.40 7.09 -5.44
CA TYR A 56 -6.58 7.75 -4.41
C TYR A 56 -5.79 8.94 -4.97
N ILE A 57 -5.01 8.74 -6.03
CA ILE A 57 -4.21 9.82 -6.64
C ILE A 57 -5.09 11.02 -7.05
N PRO A 58 -6.26 10.85 -7.68
CA PRO A 58 -7.04 12.00 -8.15
C PRO A 58 -7.61 12.92 -7.06
N ILE A 59 -7.64 12.47 -5.80
CA ILE A 59 -8.28 13.19 -4.70
C ILE A 59 -7.29 13.72 -3.64
N CYS A 60 -5.99 13.55 -3.86
CA CYS A 60 -4.94 14.01 -2.95
C CYS A 60 -4.23 15.23 -3.51
N ASP A 61 -3.72 16.09 -2.62
CA ASP A 61 -2.95 17.27 -3.01
C ASP A 61 -1.48 16.93 -3.31
N TYR A 62 -0.99 15.85 -2.70
CA TYR A 62 0.32 15.26 -2.97
C TYR A 62 0.26 13.74 -2.75
N TRP A 63 1.02 13.00 -3.52
CA TRP A 63 1.16 11.55 -3.37
C TRP A 63 2.61 11.12 -3.54
N MET A 64 2.97 10.04 -2.83
CA MET A 64 4.27 9.39 -2.93
C MET A 64 4.07 7.88 -2.94
N ILE A 65 4.64 7.22 -3.94
CA ILE A 65 4.63 5.76 -4.09
C ILE A 65 6.02 5.24 -3.75
N THR A 66 6.08 4.30 -2.81
CA THR A 66 7.33 3.75 -2.28
C THR A 66 7.35 2.23 -2.45
N ASP A 67 8.33 1.70 -3.18
CA ASP A 67 8.64 0.27 -3.16
C ASP A 67 9.25 -0.08 -1.81
N ASN A 68 8.53 -0.93 -1.07
CA ASN A 68 8.96 -1.44 0.22
C ASN A 68 9.25 -2.93 0.14
N SER A 69 9.65 -3.45 -1.02
CA SER A 69 9.99 -4.86 -1.20
C SER A 69 11.30 -5.22 -0.51
N LEU A 70 12.25 -4.29 -0.53
CA LEU A 70 13.59 -4.42 0.02
C LEU A 70 13.86 -3.31 1.06
N SER A 71 14.95 -3.49 1.81
CA SER A 71 15.50 -2.48 2.71
C SER A 71 16.85 -2.01 2.17
N PRO A 72 17.08 -0.70 2.01
CA PRO A 72 16.14 0.40 2.30
C PRO A 72 14.98 0.44 1.29
N MET A 73 13.87 1.07 1.71
CA MET A 73 12.74 1.35 0.83
C MET A 73 13.13 2.40 -0.21
N GLU A 74 12.51 2.37 -1.39
CA GLU A 74 12.79 3.31 -2.48
C GLU A 74 11.54 4.07 -2.92
N VAL A 75 11.64 5.39 -3.09
CA VAL A 75 10.56 6.20 -3.67
C VAL A 75 10.60 6.04 -5.18
N ILE A 76 9.53 5.49 -5.76
CA ILE A 76 9.48 5.20 -7.20
C ILE A 76 8.78 6.30 -8.00
N ALA A 77 7.84 7.03 -7.38
CA ALA A 77 7.14 8.13 -8.01
C ALA A 77 6.52 9.05 -6.94
N LYS A 78 6.34 10.31 -7.30
CA LYS A 78 5.64 11.31 -6.49
C LYS A 78 5.06 12.41 -7.37
N GLY A 79 4.04 13.11 -6.90
CA GLY A 79 3.41 14.23 -7.60
C GLY A 79 2.26 14.83 -6.84
#